data_AF-M5UG14-F1
#
_entry.id   AF-M5UG14-F1
#
_cell.length_a   1.000
_cell.length_b   1.000
_cell.length_c   1.000
_cell.angle_alpha   90.00
_cell.angle_beta   90.00
_cell.angle_gamma   90.00
#
_symmetry.space_group_name_H-M   'P 1'
#
loop_
_entity.id
_entity.type
_entity.pdbx_description
1 polymer ?
#
loop_
_entity_poly.entity_id
_entity_poly.type
_entity_poly.pdbx_seq_one_letter_code
_entity_poly.pdbx_strand_id
1 'polypeptide(L)' 'MIADHQEYDHAKAQLAEQRKRLDLRLKGYVSRGLNDDEVERLMQPLECFYVGKLEEIKEYEKGLGTR' A
#
# COMPACT_ATOMS: atom_id res chain seq x y z
N MET A 1 11.99 -6.49 6.15
CA MET A 1 12.17 -5.83 7.45
C MET A 1 13.06 -4.64 7.22
N ILE A 2 12.58 -3.44 7.55
CA ILE A 2 13.28 -2.18 7.32
C ILE A 2 14.41 -2.05 8.35
N ALA A 3 15.64 -1.84 7.88
CA ALA A 3 16.84 -1.83 8.71
C ALA A 3 17.27 -0.43 9.16
N ASP A 4 16.92 0.62 8.40
CA ASP A 4 17.34 2.00 8.66
C ASP A 4 16.31 3.05 8.19
N HIS A 5 16.61 4.33 8.48
CA HIS A 5 15.72 5.44 8.19
C HIS A 5 15.56 5.73 6.68
N GLN A 6 16.58 5.45 5.89
CA GLN A 6 16.51 5.64 4.44
C GLN A 6 15.63 4.56 3.80
N GLU A 7 15.74 3.31 4.25
CA GLU A 7 14.82 2.23 3.87
C GLU A 7 13.38 2.53 4.31
N TYR A 8 13.20 3.15 5.48
CA TYR A 8 11.90 3.59 5.97
C TYR A 8 11.25 4.66 5.08
N ASP A 9 12.01 5.72 4.74
CA ASP A 9 11.52 6.77 3.85
C ASP A 9 11.21 6.24 2.46
N HIS A 10 12.04 5.32 1.95
CA HIS A 10 11.81 4.68 0.67
C HIS A 10 10.57 3.78 0.70
N ALA A 11 10.39 2.98 1.76
CA ALA A 11 9.20 2.16 1.95
C ALA A 11 7.92 3.01 2.04
N LYS A 12 7.97 4.14 2.75
CA LYS A 12 6.86 5.11 2.80
C LYS A 12 6.55 5.72 1.44
N ALA A 13 7.57 6.15 0.70
CA ALA A 13 7.39 6.72 -0.63
C ALA A 13 6.78 5.71 -1.60
N GLN A 14 7.26 4.46 -1.59
CA GLN A 14 6.69 3.37 -2.37
C GLN A 14 5.23 3.11 -1.98
N LEU A 15 4.91 3.07 -0.70
CA LEU A 15 3.54 2.85 -0.22
C LEU A 15 2.59 3.95 -0.71
N ALA A 16 3.02 5.22 -0.66
CA ALA A 16 2.24 6.36 -1.15
C ALA A 16 2.04 6.30 -2.67
N GLU A 17 3.08 5.94 -3.42
CA GLU A 17 3.00 5.78 -4.87
C GLU A 17 2.05 4.63 -5.27
N GLN A 18 2.14 3.48 -4.61
CA GLN A 18 1.26 2.35 -4.87
C GLN A 18 -0.20 2.71 -4.58
N ARG A 19 -0.47 3.42 -3.48
CA ARG A 19 -1.82 3.91 -3.17
C ARG A 19 -2.36 4.85 -4.25
N LYS A 20 -1.53 5.73 -4.78
CA LYS A 20 -1.92 6.63 -5.88
C LYS A 20 -2.21 5.87 -7.18
N ARG A 21 -1.39 4.86 -7.50
CA ARG A 21 -1.60 3.99 -8.67
C ARG A 21 -2.91 3.18 -8.53
N LEU A 22 -3.20 2.70 -7.33
CA LEU A 22 -4.43 1.98 -7.01
C LEU A 22 -5.67 2.86 -7.21
N ASP A 23 -5.66 4.07 -6.65
CA ASP A 23 -6.76 5.04 -6.80
C ASP A 23 -7.03 5.38 -8.29
N LEU A 24 -5.97 5.58 -9.07
CA LEU A 24 -6.09 5.82 -10.52
C LEU A 24 -6.69 4.62 -11.27
N ARG A 25 -6.26 3.40 -10.94
CA ARG A 25 -6.83 2.18 -11.55
C ARG A 25 -8.29 2.00 -11.17
N LEU A 26 -8.63 2.21 -9.91
CA LEU A 26 -9.99 2.08 -9.39
C LEU A 26 -10.94 3.06 -10.10
N LYS A 27 -10.53 4.33 -10.23
CA LYS A 27 -11.25 5.33 -11.04
C LYS A 27 -11.42 4.89 -12.49
N GLY A 28 -10.38 4.29 -13.08
CA GLY A 28 -10.44 3.73 -14.43
C GLY A 28 -11.43 2.56 -14.55
N TYR A 29 -11.50 1.67 -13.56
CA TYR A 29 -12.43 0.55 -13.56
C TYR A 29 -13.89 1.01 -13.36
N VAL A 30 -14.13 1.93 -12.44
CA VAL A 30 -15.45 2.54 -12.24
C VAL A 30 -15.90 3.26 -13.51
N SER A 31 -15.01 4.01 -14.19
CA SER A 31 -15.35 4.67 -15.47
C SER A 31 -15.67 3.69 -16.61
N ARG A 32 -15.22 2.43 -16.51
CA ARG A 32 -15.50 1.36 -17.47
C ARG A 32 -16.79 0.60 -17.15
N GLY A 33 -17.48 0.97 -16.07
CA GLY A 33 -18.74 0.35 -15.65
C GLY A 33 -18.58 -0.96 -14.90
N LEU A 34 -17.39 -1.26 -14.35
CA LEU A 34 -17.25 -2.38 -13.43
C LEU A 34 -18.04 -2.10 -12.15
N ASN A 35 -18.68 -3.12 -11.61
CA ASN A 35 -19.33 -3.03 -10.32
C ASN A 35 -18.32 -3.15 -9.16
N ASP A 36 -18.75 -2.79 -7.96
CA ASP A 36 -17.89 -2.77 -6.78
C ASP A 36 -17.29 -4.15 -6.47
N ASP A 37 -18.04 -5.24 -6.66
CA ASP A 37 -17.56 -6.62 -6.42
C ASP A 37 -16.45 -7.06 -7.39
N GLU A 38 -16.50 -6.59 -8.64
CA GLU A 38 -15.47 -6.85 -9.64
C GLU A 38 -14.22 -6.00 -9.36
N VAL A 39 -14.42 -4.74 -8.96
CA VAL A 39 -13.34 -3.86 -8.55
C VAL A 39 -12.63 -4.43 -7.31
N GLU A 40 -13.38 -4.86 -6.29
CA GLU A 40 -12.84 -5.44 -5.06
C GLU A 40 -12.01 -6.70 -5.35
N ARG A 41 -12.51 -7.60 -6.19
CA ARG A 41 -11.77 -8.80 -6.62
C ARG A 41 -10.46 -8.48 -7.35
N LEU A 42 -10.44 -7.44 -8.18
CA LEU A 42 -9.23 -7.01 -8.88
C LEU A 42 -8.24 -6.30 -7.94
N MET A 43 -8.74 -5.69 -6.87
CA MET A 43 -7.96 -4.93 -5.90
C MET A 43 -7.39 -5.79 -4.78
N GLN A 44 -8.04 -6.90 -4.43
CA GLN A 44 -7.67 -7.79 -3.33
C GLN A 44 -6.17 -8.19 -3.33
N PRO A 45 -5.54 -8.59 -4.46
CA PRO A 45 -4.11 -8.94 -4.45
C PRO A 45 -3.20 -7.74 -4.16
N LEU A 46 -3.62 -6.54 -4.57
CA LEU A 46 -2.87 -5.30 -4.37
C LEU A 46 -3.02 -4.80 -2.93
N GLU A 47 -4.18 -4.99 -2.33
CA GLU A 47 -4.41 -4.72 -0.91
C GLU A 47 -3.57 -5.64 -0.02
N CYS A 48 -3.47 -6.94 -0.33
CA CYS A 48 -2.58 -7.85 0.40
C CYS A 48 -1.12 -7.37 0.38
N PHE A 49 -0.62 -6.96 -0.79
CA PHE A 49 0.74 -6.40 -0.90
C PHE A 49 0.90 -5.10 -0.11
N TYR A 50 -0.11 -4.22 -0.17
CA TYR A 50 -0.13 -2.97 0.58
C TYR A 50 -0.10 -3.20 2.09
N VAL A 51 -0.90 -4.14 2.60
CA VAL A 51 -0.97 -4.50 4.02
C VAL A 51 0.39 -5.00 4.51
N GLY A 52 1.03 -5.91 3.77
CA GLY A 52 2.36 -6.41 4.14
C GLY A 52 3.41 -5.31 4.23
N LYS A 53 3.43 -4.37 3.27
CA LYS A 53 4.35 -3.22 3.31
C LYS A 53 4.05 -2.24 4.45
N LEU A 54 2.76 -2.02 4.75
CA LEU A 54 2.35 -1.20 5.86
C LEU A 54 2.77 -1.82 7.21
N GLU A 55 2.68 -3.15 7.34
CA GLU A 55 3.14 -3.86 8.53
C GLU A 55 4.65 -3.73 8.71
N GLU A 56 5.46 -3.90 7.65
CA GLU A 56 6.91 -3.68 7.73
C GLU A 56 7.28 -2.26 8.22
N ILE A 57 6.55 -1.24 7.75
CA ILE A 57 6.71 0.15 8.20
C ILE A 57 6.32 0.31 9.68
N LYS A 58 5.17 -0.24 10.08
CA LYS A 58 4.68 -0.18 11.46
C LYS A 58 5.62 -0.87 12.45
N GLU A 59 6.20 -2.00 12.08
CA GLU A 59 7.15 -2.72 12.93
C GLU A 59 8.44 -1.91 13.14
N TYR A 60 8.93 -1.22 12.11
CA TYR A 60 10.04 -0.28 12.25
C TYR A 60 9.70 0.92 13.15
N GLU A 61 8.51 1.51 12.99
CA GLU A 61 8.03 2.62 13.84
C GLU A 61 7.90 2.21 15.32
N LYS A 62 7.41 1.00 15.60
CA LYS A 62 7.39 0.44 16.96
C LYS A 62 8.80 0.31 17.54
N GLY A 63 9.75 -0.16 16.74
CA GLY A 63 11.16 -0.27 17.14
C GLY A 63 11.81 1.08 17.45
N LEU A 64 11.41 2.15 16.76
CA LEU A 64 11.86 3.52 17.03
C LEU A 64 11.29 4.11 18.32
N GLY A 65 10.01 3.82 18.64
CA GLY A 65 9.35 4.34 19.86
C GLY A 65 9.79 3.67 21.17
N THR A 66 10.61 2.62 21.09
CA THR A 66 11.12 1.87 22.25
C THR A 66 12.59 2.19 22.56
N ARG A 67 13.20 3.17 21.89
CA ARG A 67 14.56 3.66 22.12
C ARG A 67 14.60 5.02 22.81
#